data_AF-A0A9W7IUH6-F1
#
_entry.id   AF-A0A9W7IUH6-F1
#
_cell.length_a   1.000
_cell.length_b   1.000
_cell.length_c   1.000
_cell.angle_alpha   90.00
_cell.angle_beta   90.00
_cell.angle_gamma   90.00
#
_symmetry.space_group_name_H-M   'P 1'
#
loop_
_entity.id
_entity.type
_entity.pdbx_description
1 polymer ?
#
loop_
_entity_poly.entity_id
_entity_poly.type
_entity_poly.pdbx_seq_one_letter_code
_entity_poly.pdbx_strand_id
1 'polypeptide(L)'
;MKKLSKVLEVLLHSARCRSRCSDPHCHLMKKLFSHSKACTVRSSGGCRHCKKAWLILIMHARNCKESDCVVPRCRDLKQHAKSLAQKPAVV
;
A
#
# COMPACT_ATOMS: atom_id res chain seq x y z
N MET A 1 5.39 22.60 -1.01
CA MET A 1 6.18 21.35 -1.15
C MET A 1 5.63 20.31 -0.18
N LYS A 2 4.90 19.29 -0.64
CA LYS A 2 4.39 18.23 0.26
C LYS A 2 5.56 17.29 0.55
N LYS A 3 6.13 17.36 1.76
CA LYS A 3 7.10 16.36 2.23
C LYS A 3 6.44 14.99 2.12
N LEU A 4 7.00 14.13 1.27
CA LEU A 4 6.61 12.73 1.24
C LEU A 4 6.99 12.14 2.61
N SER A 5 6.08 11.44 3.29
CA SER A 5 6.41 10.88 4.60
C SER A 5 7.51 9.82 4.44
N LYS A 6 8.38 9.67 5.45
CA LYS A 6 9.47 8.69 5.41
C LYS A 6 8.98 7.27 5.09
N VAL A 7 7.79 6.93 5.57
CA VAL A 7 7.12 5.65 5.28
C VAL A 7 6.82 5.47 3.80
N LEU A 8 6.37 6.52 3.11
CA LEU A 8 6.07 6.48 1.68
C LEU A 8 7.34 6.43 0.82
N GLU A 9 8.44 7.07 1.25
CA GLU A 9 9.75 6.91 0.60
C GLU A 9 10.23 5.46 0.64
N VAL A 10 10.20 4.85 1.84
CA VAL A 10 10.58 3.44 2.03
C VAL A 10 9.65 2.52 1.24
N LEU A 11 8.35 2.82 1.17
CA LEU A 11 7.40 2.06 0.36
C LEU A 11 7.82 2.04 -1.11
N LEU A 12 8.06 3.20 -1.71
CA LEU A 12 8.46 3.31 -3.11
C LEU A 12 9.80 2.63 -3.37
N HIS A 13 10.77 2.83 -2.48
CA HIS A 13 12.06 2.13 -2.56
C HIS A 13 11.85 0.62 -2.52
N SER A 14 11.12 0.10 -1.55
CA SER A 14 10.88 -1.34 -1.39
C SER A 14 10.17 -1.98 -2.58
N ALA A 15 9.26 -1.23 -3.24
CA ALA A 15 8.54 -1.68 -4.42
C ALA A 15 9.45 -1.77 -5.67
N ARG A 16 10.46 -0.89 -5.78
CA ARG A 16 11.43 -0.88 -6.89
C ARG A 16 12.67 -1.74 -6.61
N CYS A 17 12.99 -1.95 -5.34
CA CYS A 17 14.19 -2.66 -4.91
C CYS A 17 14.05 -4.17 -5.15
N ARG A 18 14.71 -4.68 -6.19
CA ARG A 18 14.73 -6.11 -6.55
C ARG A 18 15.91 -6.89 -5.93
N SER A 19 16.96 -6.19 -5.50
CA SER A 19 18.20 -6.78 -4.96
C SER A 19 18.23 -6.78 -3.42
N ARG A 20 19.30 -7.38 -2.86
CA ARG A 20 19.63 -7.30 -1.43
C ARG A 20 20.24 -5.91 -1.14
N CYS A 21 19.40 -4.95 -0.78
CA CYS A 21 19.85 -3.68 -0.20
C CYS A 21 20.10 -3.83 1.30
N SER A 22 20.94 -2.99 1.91
CA SER A 22 21.23 -3.05 3.36
C SER A 22 20.28 -2.22 4.24
N ASP A 23 19.24 -1.60 3.66
CA ASP A 23 18.31 -0.77 4.43
C ASP A 23 17.32 -1.65 5.24
N PRO A 24 17.37 -1.59 6.59
CA PRO A 24 16.47 -2.38 7.44
C PRO A 24 15.00 -2.05 7.21
N HIS A 25 14.66 -0.80 6.87
CA HIS A 25 13.29 -0.40 6.61
C HIS A 25 12.77 -1.01 5.30
N CYS A 26 13.63 -1.14 4.29
CA CYS A 26 13.28 -1.84 3.05
C CYS A 26 12.95 -3.31 3.33
N HIS A 27 13.77 -4.00 4.13
CA HIS A 27 13.51 -5.38 4.54
C HIS A 27 12.20 -5.54 5.31
N LEU A 28 11.95 -4.68 6.29
CA LEU A 28 10.72 -4.69 7.08
C LEU A 28 9.49 -4.47 6.19
N MET A 29 9.57 -3.51 5.25
CA MET A 29 8.49 -3.22 4.32
C MET A 29 8.21 -4.41 3.39
N LYS A 30 9.26 -5.03 2.82
CA LYS A 30 9.12 -6.25 2.00
C LYS A 30 8.50 -7.41 2.80
N LYS A 31 8.93 -7.61 4.05
CA LYS A 31 8.38 -8.65 4.94
C LYS A 31 6.90 -8.41 5.23
N LEU A 32 6.52 -7.16 5.49
CA LEU A 32 5.13 -6.76 5.73
C LEU A 32 4.22 -7.08 4.53
N PHE A 33 4.67 -6.75 3.32
CA PHE A 33 3.90 -7.05 2.10
C PHE A 33 3.91 -8.53 1.75
N SER A 34 5.02 -9.24 1.95
CA SER A 34 5.07 -10.69 1.79
C SER A 34 4.06 -11.39 2.72
N HIS A 35 4.02 -10.98 3.99
CA HIS A 35 2.99 -11.45 4.92
C HIS A 35 1.58 -11.16 4.41
N SER A 36 1.30 -9.95 3.92
CA SER A 36 -0.05 -9.61 3.43
C SER A 36 -0.52 -10.46 2.25
N LYS A 37 0.42 -11.00 1.44
CA LYS A 37 0.13 -11.91 0.32
C LYS A 37 -0.20 -13.33 0.80
N ALA A 38 0.50 -13.83 1.82
CA ALA A 38 0.34 -15.19 2.35
C ALA A 38 -0.69 -15.32 3.48
N CYS A 39 -1.08 -14.21 4.13
CA CYS A 39 -1.95 -14.25 5.30
C CYS A 39 -3.42 -14.51 4.92
N THR A 40 -3.97 -15.61 5.41
CA THR A 40 -5.39 -16.01 5.23
C THR A 40 -6.35 -15.22 6.12
N VAL A 41 -5.92 -14.84 7.33
CA VAL A 41 -6.69 -14.01 8.27
C VAL A 41 -7.02 -12.64 7.67
N ARG A 42 -6.10 -12.09 6.87
CA ARG A 42 -6.24 -10.80 6.18
C ARG A 42 -6.58 -9.64 7.13
N SER A 43 -6.80 -8.45 6.56
CA SER A 43 -7.23 -7.28 7.35
C SER A 43 -8.64 -7.45 7.91
N SER A 44 -9.53 -8.15 7.17
CA SER A 44 -10.93 -8.39 7.55
C SER A 44 -11.06 -9.29 8.77
N GLY A 45 -10.24 -10.34 8.88
CA GLY A 45 -10.17 -11.21 10.06
C GLY A 45 -9.32 -10.66 11.21
N GLY A 46 -8.87 -9.40 11.13
CA GLY A 46 -8.25 -8.73 12.27
C GLY A 46 -6.71 -8.77 12.34
N CYS A 47 -6.00 -9.32 11.36
CA CYS A 47 -4.54 -9.39 11.40
C CYS A 47 -3.89 -8.00 11.47
N ARG A 48 -3.08 -7.76 12.52
CA ARG A 48 -2.43 -6.48 12.80
C ARG A 48 -1.46 -6.05 11.69
N HIS A 49 -0.67 -6.98 11.16
CA HIS A 49 0.27 -6.72 10.06
C HIS A 49 -0.48 -6.36 8.77
N CYS A 50 -1.54 -7.09 8.44
CA CYS A 50 -2.37 -6.80 7.27
C CYS A 50 -3.05 -5.43 7.40
N LYS A 51 -3.56 -5.06 8.58
CA LYS A 51 -4.13 -3.73 8.85
C LYS A 51 -3.11 -2.62 8.62
N LYS A 52 -1.88 -2.79 9.12
CA LYS A 52 -0.78 -1.83 8.92
C LYS A 52 -0.42 -1.69 7.43
N ALA A 53 -0.24 -2.81 6.73
CA ALA A 53 0.04 -2.81 5.29
C ALA A 53 -1.07 -2.09 4.50
N TRP A 54 -2.33 -2.39 4.84
CA TRP A 54 -3.50 -1.78 4.22
C TRP A 54 -3.55 -0.27 4.42
N LEU A 55 -3.30 0.21 5.64
CA LEU A 55 -3.25 1.64 5.94
C LEU A 55 -2.19 2.36 5.10
N ILE A 56 -0.98 1.80 5.00
CA ILE A 56 0.11 2.34 4.18
C ILE A 56 -0.33 2.45 2.71
N LEU A 57 -0.95 1.40 2.18
CA LEU A 57 -1.42 1.38 0.79
C LEU A 57 -2.54 2.40 0.54
N ILE A 58 -3.50 2.58 1.46
CA ILE A 58 -4.55 3.60 1.33
C ILE A 58 -3.94 4.99 1.32
N MET A 59 -3.04 5.28 2.26
CA MET A 59 -2.36 6.59 2.34
C MET A 59 -1.60 6.90 1.05
N HIS A 60 -0.92 5.90 0.48
CA HIS A 60 -0.27 6.03 -0.81
C HIS A 60 -1.28 6.26 -1.94
N ALA A 61 -2.28 5.39 -2.10
CA ALA A 61 -3.24 5.42 -3.20
C ALA A 61 -4.02 6.75 -3.27
N ARG A 62 -4.38 7.34 -2.13
CA ARG A 62 -5.07 8.65 -2.05
C ARG A 62 -4.25 9.80 -2.63
N ASN A 63 -2.92 9.73 -2.55
CA ASN A 63 -2.01 10.77 -3.02
C ASN A 63 -1.32 10.41 -4.34
N CYS A 64 -1.43 9.16 -4.78
CA CYS A 64 -0.75 8.64 -5.96
C CYS A 64 -1.50 9.00 -7.24
N LYS A 65 -0.85 9.81 -8.09
CA LYS A 65 -1.35 10.19 -9.43
C LYS A 65 -0.78 9.34 -10.57
N GLU A 66 0.22 8.51 -10.28
CA GLU A 66 0.92 7.70 -11.29
C GLU A 66 0.02 6.58 -11.81
N SER A 67 -0.20 6.52 -13.13
CA SER A 67 -1.04 5.49 -13.78
C SER A 67 -0.41 4.11 -13.64
N ASP A 68 0.88 3.99 -13.95
CA ASP A 68 1.69 2.76 -13.87
C ASP A 68 2.48 2.70 -12.55
N CYS A 69 1.73 2.71 -11.44
CA CYS A 69 2.35 2.69 -10.13
C CYS A 69 2.87 1.29 -9.77
N VAL A 70 4.17 1.18 -9.49
CA VAL A 70 4.84 -0.07 -9.08
C VAL A 70 4.42 -0.59 -7.69
N VAL A 71 3.70 0.21 -6.89
CA VAL A 71 3.28 -0.19 -5.55
C VAL A 71 2.13 -1.21 -5.65
N PRO A 72 2.25 -2.38 -5.01
CA PRO A 72 1.25 -3.43 -5.12
C PRO A 72 -0.12 -2.94 -4.63
N ARG A 73 -1.19 -3.32 -5.33
CA ARG A 73 -2.59 -2.98 -5.04
C ARG A 73 -2.95 -1.48 -5.08
N CYS A 74 -2.02 -0.60 -5.46
CA CYS A 74 -2.29 0.83 -5.61
C CYS A 74 -3.38 1.08 -6.65
N ARG A 75 -3.30 0.41 -7.81
CA ARG A 75 -4.30 0.52 -8.88
C ARG A 75 -5.69 0.11 -8.41
N ASP A 76 -5.81 -1.07 -7.79
CA ASP A 76 -7.08 -1.60 -7.28
C ASP A 76 -7.70 -0.67 -6.25
N LEU A 77 -6.88 -0.15 -5.33
CA LEU A 77 -7.31 0.80 -4.30
C LEU A 77 -7.82 2.12 -4.88
N LYS A 78 -7.13 2.66 -5.89
CA LYS A 78 -7.57 3.88 -6.59
C LYS A 78 -8.90 3.64 -7.31
N GLN A 79 -9.07 2.50 -7.97
CA GLN A 79 -10.30 2.16 -8.66
C GLN A 79 -11.46 1.96 -7.67
N HIS A 80 -11.22 1.28 -6.55
CA HIS A 80 -12.22 1.11 -5.51
C HIS A 80 -12.66 2.46 -4.90
N ALA A 81 -11.70 3.35 -4.60
CA ALA A 81 -12.01 4.69 -4.12
C ALA A 81 -12.84 5.51 -5.12
N LYS A 82 -12.53 5.41 -6.42
CA LYS A 82 -13.32 6.04 -7.50
C LYS A 82 -14.73 5.46 -7.60
N SER A 83 -14.87 4.14 -7.47
CA SER A 83 -16.17 3.47 -7.51
C SER A 83 -17.05 3.83 -6.31
N LEU A 84 -16.47 3.96 -5.11
CA LEU A 84 -17.22 4.42 -3.93
C LEU A 84 -17.69 5.88 -4.07
N ALA A 85 -16.89 6.74 -4.69
CA ALA A 85 -17.30 8.11 -5.01
C ALA A 85 -18.37 8.20 -6.11
N GLN A 86 -18.54 7.13 -6.90
CA GLN A 86 -19.50 7.03 -8.00
C GLN A 86 -20.74 6.20 -7.66
N LYS A 87 -20.82 5.59 -6.47
CA LYS A 87 -22.09 5.04 -6.00
C LYS A 87 -23.00 6.24 -5.70
N PRO A 88 -24.11 6.46 -6.43
CA PRO A 88 -25.11 7.38 -5.94
C PRO A 88 -25.50 6.89 -4.54
N ALA A 89 -25.55 7.82 -3.58
CA ALA A 89 -26.30 7.58 -2.36
C ALA A 89 -27.68 7.10 -2.83
N VAL A 90 -27.98 5.82 -2.59
CA VAL A 90 -29.34 5.33 -2.78
C VAL A 90 -30.19 6.17 -1.83
N VAL A 91 -31.11 6.91 -2.46
CA VAL A 91 -32.18 7.71 -1.85
C VAL A 91 -32.90 6.91 -0.78
#